data_AF-A0A8T4ZV30-F1
#
_entry.id   AF-A0A8T4ZV30-F1
#
_cell.length_a   1.000
_cell.length_b   1.000
_cell.length_c   1.000
_cell.angle_alpha   90.00
_cell.angle_beta   90.00
_cell.angle_gamma   90.00
#
_symmetry.space_group_name_H-M   'P 1'
#
loop_
_entity.id
_entity.type
_entity.pdbx_description
1 polymer ?
#
loop_
_entity_poly.entity_id
_entity_poly.type
_entity_poly.pdbx_seq_one_letter_code
_entity_poly.pdbx_strand_id
1 'polypeptide(L)'
;MKGYVKVLTLIAIGLAILIPFASSYPDGLETVAKILNIEEAEPIWKGFMPDYTIPTIENPYLSTLAAGFFGLITVSAAAYILGNLISKQEETK
;
A
#
# COMPACT_ATOMS: atom_id res chain seq x y z
N MET A 1 -21.21 8.63 12.14
CA MET A 1 -20.07 7.70 11.91
C MET A 1 -20.02 7.13 10.49
N LYS A 2 -21.11 6.56 9.95
CA LYS A 2 -21.10 5.90 8.61
C LYS A 2 -20.76 6.82 7.41
N GLY A 3 -21.13 8.10 7.46
CA GLY A 3 -20.89 9.04 6.35
C GLY A 3 -19.40 9.26 6.05
N TYR A 4 -18.60 9.53 7.08
CA TYR A 4 -17.16 9.77 6.92
C TYR A 4 -16.41 8.52 6.44
N VAL A 5 -16.78 7.33 6.92
CA VAL A 5 -16.18 6.06 6.44
C VAL A 5 -16.39 5.90 4.94
N LYS A 6 -17.61 6.14 4.44
CA LYS A 6 -17.90 6.07 3.01
C LYS A 6 -17.05 7.07 2.21
N VAL A 7 -16.91 8.30 2.70
CA VAL A 7 -16.08 9.33 2.06
C VAL A 7 -14.61 8.91 2.02
N LEU A 8 -14.07 8.45 3.15
CA LEU A 8 -12.68 8.00 3.23
C LEU A 8 -12.41 6.79 2.33
N THR A 9 -13.33 5.84 2.23
CA THR A 9 -13.21 4.71 1.31
C THR A 9 -13.19 5.17 -0.15
N LEU A 10 -14.06 6.12 -0.53
CA LEU A 10 -14.05 6.67 -1.88
C LEU A 10 -12.74 7.41 -2.21
N ILE A 11 -12.22 8.17 -1.25
CA ILE A 11 -10.91 8.83 -1.39
C ILE A 11 -9.81 7.78 -1.57
N ALA A 12 -9.79 6.73 -0.74
CA ALA A 12 -8.79 5.68 -0.82
C ALA A 12 -8.83 4.93 -2.17
N ILE A 13 -10.02 4.63 -2.70
CA ILE A 13 -10.19 4.03 -4.03
C ILE A 13 -9.71 5.00 -5.11
N GLY A 14 -10.05 6.28 -5.02
CA GLY A 14 -9.59 7.31 -5.95
C GLY A 14 -8.07 7.40 -5.98
N LEU A 15 -7.43 7.42 -4.80
CA LEU A 15 -5.97 7.40 -4.68
C LEU A 15 -5.37 6.11 -5.26
N ALA A 16 -5.98 4.95 -5.01
CA ALA A 16 -5.50 3.67 -5.55
C ALA A 16 -5.44 3.66 -7.09
N ILE A 17 -6.44 4.28 -7.74
CA ILE A 17 -6.47 4.45 -9.21
C ILE A 17 -5.36 5.39 -9.69
N LEU A 18 -4.94 6.35 -8.86
CA LEU A 18 -3.91 7.31 -9.19
C LEU A 18 -2.47 6.82 -8.95
N ILE A 19 -2.28 5.73 -8.19
CA ILE A 19 -0.95 5.17 -7.86
C ILE A 19 -0.07 4.96 -9.11
N PRO A 20 -0.56 4.39 -10.24
CA PRO A 20 0.29 4.17 -11.41
C PRO A 20 0.82 5.44 -12.06
N PHE A 21 0.30 6.63 -11.70
CA PHE A 21 0.82 7.91 -12.15
C PHE A 21 1.87 8.51 -11.18
N ALA A 22 2.25 7.77 -10.13
CA ALA A 22 3.36 8.16 -9.27
C ALA A 22 4.65 8.27 -10.07
N SER A 23 5.47 9.25 -9.70
CA SER A 23 6.77 9.49 -10.34
C SER A 23 7.68 8.27 -10.21
N SER A 24 8.33 7.88 -11.30
CA SER A 24 9.36 6.83 -11.32
C SER A 24 10.77 7.37 -11.05
N TYR A 25 10.93 8.68 -10.84
CA TYR A 25 12.22 9.30 -10.51
C TYR A 25 12.59 9.07 -9.04
N PRO A 26 13.90 9.01 -8.72
CA PRO A 26 14.37 8.84 -7.36
C PRO A 26 13.86 9.95 -6.46
N ASP A 27 13.53 9.60 -5.22
CA ASP A 27 13.18 10.61 -4.24
C ASP A 27 14.40 11.42 -3.78
N GLY A 28 14.17 12.40 -2.90
CA GLY A 28 15.24 13.27 -2.40
C GLY A 28 16.31 12.53 -1.59
N LEU A 29 15.92 11.50 -0.83
CA LEU A 29 16.85 10.69 -0.04
C LEU A 29 17.69 9.79 -0.95
N GLU A 30 17.06 9.12 -1.91
CA GLU A 30 17.76 8.29 -2.89
C GLU A 30 18.73 9.13 -3.74
N THR A 31 18.32 10.33 -4.15
CA THR A 31 19.17 11.27 -4.89
C THR A 31 20.40 11.68 -4.08
N VAL A 32 20.24 12.02 -2.79
CA VAL A 32 21.35 12.38 -1.91
C VAL A 32 22.27 11.18 -1.66
N ALA A 33 21.72 9.99 -1.41
CA ALA A 33 22.49 8.77 -1.24
C ALA A 33 23.37 8.49 -2.47
N LYS A 34 22.81 8.66 -3.67
CA LYS A 34 23.53 8.53 -4.95
C LYS A 34 24.67 9.53 -5.09
N ILE A 35 24.46 10.80 -4.72
CA ILE A 35 25.51 11.84 -4.74
C ILE A 35 26.66 11.49 -3.78
N LEU A 36 26.33 10.93 -2.61
CA LEU A 36 27.30 10.56 -1.59
C LEU A 36 27.93 9.18 -1.82
N ASN A 37 27.58 8.46 -2.89
CA ASN A 37 27.98 7.07 -3.17
C ASN A 37 27.66 6.12 -2.00
N ILE A 38 26.50 6.32 -1.37
CA ILE A 38 25.99 5.41 -0.34
C ILE A 38 25.20 4.32 -1.05
N GLU A 39 25.60 3.06 -0.84
CA GLU A 39 24.88 1.89 -1.37
C GLU A 39 23.57 1.67 -0.58
N GLU A 40 22.53 1.29 -1.30
CA GLU A 40 21.24 0.94 -0.71
C GLU A 40 21.34 -0.45 -0.03
N ALA A 41 20.87 -0.54 1.21
CA ALA A 41 20.95 -1.79 1.95
C ALA A 41 19.91 -2.80 1.43
N GLU A 42 20.35 -4.01 1.09
CA GLU A 42 19.43 -5.11 0.74
C GLU A 42 18.52 -5.46 1.94
N PRO A 43 17.19 -5.39 1.77
CA PRO A 43 16.27 -5.68 2.87
C PRO A 43 16.22 -7.19 3.15
N ILE A 44 16.10 -7.54 4.44
CA ILE A 44 15.96 -8.94 4.89
C ILE A 44 14.68 -9.58 4.33
N TRP A 45 13.65 -8.77 4.04
CA TRP A 45 12.40 -9.20 3.41
C TRP A 45 11.90 -8.14 2.43
N LYS A 46 11.64 -8.54 1.18
CA LYS A 46 11.17 -7.67 0.09
C LYS A 46 9.65 -7.48 0.05
N GLY A 47 8.91 -8.11 0.97
CA GLY A 47 7.45 -8.05 1.00
C GLY A 47 6.77 -8.98 0.00
N PHE A 48 5.45 -8.82 -0.15
CA PHE A 48 4.63 -9.63 -1.08
C PHE A 48 4.70 -9.15 -2.53
N MET A 49 4.79 -7.84 -2.74
CA MET A 49 4.75 -7.18 -4.05
C MET A 49 5.77 -6.05 -4.05
N PRO A 50 7.09 -6.36 -4.08
CA PRO A 50 8.14 -5.34 -4.12
C PRO A 50 7.89 -4.39 -5.29
N ASP A 51 8.10 -3.09 -5.04
CA ASP A 51 7.89 -2.01 -6.02
C ASP A 51 6.50 -2.00 -6.68
N TYR A 52 5.47 -2.52 -5.98
CA TYR A 52 4.11 -2.68 -6.51
C TYR A 52 4.07 -3.53 -7.79
N THR A 53 4.96 -4.52 -7.91
CA THR A 53 5.06 -5.39 -9.09
C THR A 53 4.38 -6.75 -8.87
N ILE A 54 3.73 -7.26 -9.93
CA ILE A 54 3.14 -8.59 -10.01
C ILE A 54 3.81 -9.30 -11.21
N PRO A 55 4.66 -10.32 -10.99
CA PRO A 55 5.48 -10.91 -12.05
C PRO A 55 4.71 -11.46 -13.26
N THR A 56 3.44 -11.84 -13.06
CA THR A 56 2.58 -12.39 -14.11
C THR A 56 1.93 -11.31 -14.98
N ILE A 57 1.98 -10.03 -14.58
CA ILE A 57 1.37 -8.92 -15.30
C ILE A 57 2.46 -8.10 -15.98
N GLU A 58 2.58 -8.24 -17.29
CA GLU A 58 3.61 -7.53 -18.08
C GLU A 58 3.37 -6.03 -18.17
N ASN A 59 2.11 -5.59 -18.13
CA ASN A 59 1.76 -4.18 -18.22
C ASN A 59 2.03 -3.47 -16.89
N PRO A 60 2.99 -2.53 -16.80
CA PRO A 60 3.37 -1.90 -15.54
C PRO A 60 2.21 -1.16 -14.87
N TYR A 61 1.38 -0.48 -15.68
CA TYR A 61 0.21 0.22 -15.17
C TYR A 61 -0.77 -0.74 -14.50
N LEU A 62 -1.11 -1.85 -15.15
CA LEU A 62 -2.02 -2.85 -14.58
C LEU A 62 -1.42 -3.56 -13.38
N SER A 63 -0.11 -3.82 -13.39
CA SER A 63 0.62 -4.42 -12.27
C SER A 63 0.53 -3.54 -11.02
N THR A 64 0.94 -2.27 -11.13
CA THR A 64 0.92 -1.30 -10.03
C THR A 64 -0.50 -1.07 -9.52
N LEU A 65 -1.47 -0.96 -10.44
CA LEU A 65 -2.87 -0.78 -10.09
C LEU A 65 -3.39 -1.98 -9.27
N ALA A 66 -3.16 -3.20 -9.74
CA ALA A 66 -3.60 -4.41 -9.06
C ALA A 66 -2.92 -4.59 -7.70
N ALA A 67 -1.62 -4.31 -7.60
CA ALA A 67 -0.88 -4.35 -6.33
C ALA A 67 -1.43 -3.33 -5.32
N GLY A 68 -1.72 -2.10 -5.78
CA GLY A 68 -2.33 -1.06 -4.94
C GLY A 68 -3.70 -1.45 -4.39
N PHE A 69 -4.59 -1.99 -5.24
CA PHE A 69 -5.88 -2.49 -4.81
C PHE A 69 -5.78 -3.69 -3.86
N PHE A 70 -4.84 -4.60 -4.11
CA PHE A 70 -4.59 -5.74 -3.22
C PHE A 70 -4.18 -5.28 -1.82
N GLY A 71 -3.27 -4.30 -1.73
CA GLY A 71 -2.87 -3.70 -0.46
C GLY A 71 -4.03 -3.03 0.26
N LEU A 72 -4.82 -2.21 -0.45
CA LEU A 72 -5.99 -1.52 0.10
C LEU A 72 -7.00 -2.50 0.70
N ILE A 73 -7.35 -3.57 -0.02
CA ILE A 73 -8.29 -4.60 0.45
C ILE A 73 -7.72 -5.33 1.66
N THR A 74 -6.46 -5.78 1.57
CA THR A 74 -5.80 -6.54 2.63
C THR A 74 -5.76 -5.77 3.94
N VAL A 75 -5.29 -4.52 3.91
CA VAL A 75 -5.20 -3.67 5.11
C VAL A 75 -6.58 -3.34 5.67
N SER A 76 -7.56 -3.03 4.80
CA SER A 76 -8.93 -2.73 5.24
C SER A 76 -9.60 -3.95 5.89
N ALA A 77 -9.40 -5.14 5.32
CA ALA A 77 -9.93 -6.38 5.87
C ALA A 77 -9.27 -6.72 7.21
N ALA A 78 -7.94 -6.61 7.31
CA ALA A 78 -7.20 -6.85 8.54
C ALA A 78 -7.66 -5.89 9.66
N ALA A 79 -7.77 -4.60 9.37
CA ALA A 79 -8.25 -3.61 10.32
C ALA A 79 -9.68 -3.90 10.80
N TYR A 80 -10.57 -4.29 9.89
CA TYR A 80 -11.95 -4.65 10.23
C TYR A 80 -12.02 -5.90 11.12
N ILE A 81 -11.27 -6.96 10.78
CA ILE A 81 -11.22 -8.19 11.56
C ILE A 81 -10.66 -7.92 12.95
N LEU A 82 -9.53 -7.23 13.06
CA LEU A 82 -8.90 -6.89 14.34
C LEU A 82 -9.82 -6.02 15.19
N GLY A 83 -10.46 -5.00 14.59
CA GLY A 83 -11.42 -4.15 15.29
C GLY A 83 -12.58 -4.97 15.88
N ASN A 84 -13.17 -5.88 15.11
CA ASN A 84 -14.25 -6.74 15.60
C ASN A 84 -13.79 -7.70 16.70
N LEU A 85 -12.59 -8.29 16.58
CA LEU A 85 -12.06 -9.20 17.61
C LEU A 85 -11.82 -8.48 18.94
N ILE A 86 -11.31 -7.25 18.89
CA ILE A 86 -11.07 -6.42 20.08
C ILE A 86 -12.40 -5.98 20.71
N SER A 87 -13.35 -5.47 19.91
CA SER A 87 -14.65 -5.02 20.43
C SER A 87 -15.50 -6.15 21.02
N LYS A 88 -15.40 -7.37 20.49
CA LYS A 88 -16.14 -8.53 21.00
C LYS A 88 -15.66 -9.01 22.38
N GLN A 89 -14.41 -8.72 22.75
CA GLN A 89 -13.89 -9.08 24.08
C GLN A 89 -14.50 -8.24 25.21
N GLU A 90 -14.97 -7.02 24.93
CA GLU A 90 -15.60 -6.17 25.95
C GLU A 90 -17.01 -6.63 26.32
N GLU A 91 -17.77 -7.23 25.39
CA GLU A 91 -19.12 -7.75 25.67
C GLU A 91 -19.13 -9.09 26.43
N THR A 92 -17.98 -9.78 26.53
CA THR A 92 -17.89 -11.10 27.19
C THR A 92 -17.27 -11.02 28.59
N LYS A 93 -16.94 -9.82 29.08
CA LYS A 93 -16.54 -9.55 30.47
C LYS A 93 -17.69 -8.92 31.24
#